data_AF-A0A532TYT9-F1
#
_entry.id   AF-A0A532TYT9-F1
#
_cell.length_a   1.000
_cell.length_b   1.000
_cell.length_c   1.000
_cell.angle_alpha   90.00
_cell.angle_beta   90.00
_cell.angle_gamma   90.00
#
_symmetry.space_group_name_H-M   'P 1'
#
loop_
_entity.id
_entity.type
_entity.pdbx_description
1 polymer ?
#
loop_
_entity_poly.entity_id
_entity_poly.type
_entity_poly.pdbx_seq_one_letter_code
_entity_poly.pdbx_strand_id
1 'polypeptide(L)'
;MSKINKNSVKSQPTKKKERLEEKFAYRSVILSAIFGGLFLTISILLNGEIITLFLGDNPFLLALDITIKVLVILIFNILIMISLGNYKELTGKPVDFKIIGLLFFFSLIQAFRDSLVFSFTLVGLLTIVLYLYLVQES
;
A
#
# COMPACT_ATOMS: atom_id res chain seq x y z
N MET A 1 6.05 32.52 57.65
CA MET A 1 6.40 32.49 56.21
C MET A 1 6.51 31.03 55.77
N SER A 2 5.51 30.52 55.05
CA SER A 2 5.48 29.13 54.58
C SER A 2 6.09 29.05 53.17
N LYS A 3 7.17 28.26 53.02
CA LYS A 3 7.82 27.99 51.73
C LYS A 3 6.91 27.06 50.93
N ILE A 4 6.18 27.62 49.97
CA ILE A 4 5.42 26.84 48.99
C ILE A 4 6.42 26.16 48.05
N ASN A 5 6.55 24.85 48.21
CA ASN A 5 7.40 23.99 47.41
C ASN A 5 6.73 23.76 46.05
N LYS A 6 7.15 24.53 45.03
CA LYS A 6 6.67 24.44 43.65
C LYS A 6 7.40 23.32 42.92
N ASN A 7 7.25 22.08 43.39
CA ASN A 7 7.88 20.91 42.78
C ASN A 7 6.98 20.30 41.70
N SER A 8 7.45 20.47 40.46
CA SER A 8 7.35 19.55 39.34
C SER A 8 5.95 19.05 38.97
N VAL A 9 5.26 19.81 38.12
CA VAL A 9 4.37 19.21 37.12
C VAL A 9 5.27 18.41 36.17
N LYS A 10 5.47 17.13 36.44
CA LYS A 10 6.05 16.18 35.48
C LYS A 10 5.06 16.00 34.33
N SER A 11 5.13 16.88 33.34
CA SER A 11 4.58 16.67 32.01
C SER A 11 5.43 15.63 31.27
N GLN A 12 5.31 14.35 31.65
CA GLN A 12 5.89 13.21 30.92
C GLN A 12 4.89 12.34 30.09
N PRO A 13 3.64 12.72 29.77
CA PRO A 13 2.78 11.85 28.96
C PRO A 13 3.12 11.88 27.45
N THR A 14 3.82 12.90 26.94
CA THR A 14 4.06 13.09 25.50
C THR A 14 4.98 12.03 24.89
N LYS A 15 6.18 11.83 25.45
CA LYS A 15 7.17 10.85 24.92
C LYS A 15 6.68 9.40 24.91
N LYS A 16 5.77 9.01 25.83
CA LYS A 16 5.25 7.64 25.91
C LYS A 16 4.17 7.39 24.86
N LYS A 17 3.35 8.41 24.56
CA LYS A 17 2.34 8.37 23.49
C LYS A 17 2.98 8.35 22.11
N GLU A 18 3.98 9.22 21.90
CA GLU A 18 4.77 9.31 20.67
C GLU A 18 5.46 7.97 20.32
N ARG A 19 6.09 7.32 21.31
CA ARG A 19 6.70 5.98 21.15
C ARG A 19 5.69 4.85 20.86
N LEU A 20 4.42 5.00 21.27
CA LEU A 20 3.38 4.01 20.98
C LEU A 20 2.86 4.19 19.55
N GLU A 21 2.66 5.43 19.11
CA GLU A 21 2.27 5.77 17.74
C GLU A 21 3.35 5.35 16.74
N GLU A 22 4.63 5.61 17.04
CA GLU A 22 5.78 5.17 16.21
C GLU A 22 5.83 3.64 16.08
N LYS A 23 5.62 2.90 17.17
CA LYS A 23 5.56 1.43 17.15
C LYS A 23 4.38 0.90 16.34
N PHE A 24 3.24 1.58 16.40
CA PHE A 24 2.05 1.18 15.66
C PHE A 24 2.24 1.43 14.16
N ALA A 25 2.73 2.62 13.77
CA ALA A 25 3.04 2.94 12.39
C ALA A 25 4.09 1.99 11.82
N TYR A 26 5.15 1.66 12.57
CA TYR A 26 6.16 0.69 12.11
C TYR A 26 5.57 -0.71 11.86
N ARG A 27 4.69 -1.18 12.76
CA ARG A 27 3.97 -2.45 12.55
C ARG A 27 3.06 -2.39 11.32
N SER A 28 2.38 -1.27 11.12
CA SER A 28 1.52 -1.04 9.95
C SER A 28 2.31 -1.12 8.65
N VAL A 29 3.49 -0.48 8.57
CA VAL A 29 4.39 -0.54 7.41
C VAL A 29 4.74 -1.99 7.07
N ILE A 30 5.20 -2.76 8.05
CA ILE A 30 5.58 -4.16 7.84
C ILE A 30 4.38 -5.00 7.41
N LEU A 31 3.26 -4.87 8.10
CA LEU A 31 2.08 -5.69 7.84
C LEU A 31 1.51 -5.42 6.45
N SER A 32 1.39 -4.15 6.08
CA SER A 32 0.94 -3.74 4.74
C SER A 32 1.92 -4.16 3.64
N ALA A 33 3.23 -4.13 3.89
CA ALA A 33 4.22 -4.65 2.93
C ALA A 33 4.12 -6.17 2.75
N ILE A 34 3.93 -6.93 3.83
CA ILE A 34 3.78 -8.40 3.76
C ILE A 34 2.50 -8.77 3.00
N PHE A 35 1.36 -8.18 3.36
CA PHE A 35 0.11 -8.41 2.63
C PHE A 35 0.21 -7.93 1.18
N GLY A 36 0.88 -6.80 0.92
CA GLY A 36 1.18 -6.33 -0.43
C GLY A 36 1.95 -7.38 -1.24
N GLY A 37 3.02 -7.95 -0.68
CA GLY A 37 3.78 -9.02 -1.32
C GLY A 37 2.95 -10.28 -1.61
N LEU A 38 2.05 -10.65 -0.70
CA LEU A 38 1.11 -11.77 -0.92
C LEU A 38 0.15 -11.48 -2.08
N PHE A 39 -0.46 -10.29 -2.10
CA PHE A 39 -1.39 -9.90 -3.18
C PHE A 39 -0.67 -9.73 -4.53
N LEU A 40 0.58 -9.26 -4.55
CA LEU A 40 1.43 -9.26 -5.75
C LEU A 40 1.62 -10.67 -6.29
N THR A 41 1.95 -11.62 -5.42
CA THR A 41 2.14 -13.03 -5.81
C THR A 41 0.84 -13.61 -6.37
N ILE A 42 -0.27 -13.46 -5.65
CA ILE A 42 -1.59 -13.94 -6.09
C ILE A 42 -1.98 -13.30 -7.42
N SER A 43 -1.76 -12.00 -7.58
CA SER A 43 -2.04 -11.26 -8.81
C SER A 43 -1.28 -11.85 -10.00
N ILE A 44 0.02 -12.11 -9.85
CA ILE A 44 0.84 -12.70 -10.92
C ILE A 44 0.35 -14.11 -11.27
N LEU A 45 -0.04 -14.93 -10.28
CA LEU A 45 -0.54 -16.29 -10.55
C LEU A 45 -1.86 -16.26 -11.33
N LEU A 46 -2.79 -15.38 -10.96
CA LEU A 46 -4.11 -15.26 -11.59
C LEU A 46 -4.03 -14.62 -12.98
N ASN A 47 -3.37 -13.47 -13.10
CA ASN A 47 -3.27 -12.72 -14.36
C ASN A 47 -2.24 -13.30 -15.32
N GLY A 48 -1.24 -14.01 -14.79
CA GLY A 48 -0.33 -14.83 -15.58
C GLY A 48 -0.97 -16.10 -16.12
N GLU A 49 -2.24 -16.38 -15.80
CA GLU A 49 -2.97 -17.62 -16.15
C GLU A 49 -2.27 -18.90 -15.66
N ILE A 50 -1.42 -18.78 -14.63
CA ILE A 50 -0.83 -19.95 -13.95
C ILE A 50 -1.92 -20.68 -13.17
N ILE A 51 -2.87 -19.91 -12.62
CA ILE A 51 -4.08 -20.41 -11.97
C ILE A 51 -5.30 -19.79 -12.68
N THR A 52 -6.21 -20.65 -13.15
CA THR A 52 -7.50 -20.24 -13.72
C THR A 52 -8.60 -20.40 -12.67
N LEU A 53 -9.39 -19.35 -12.41
CA LEU A 53 -10.49 -19.39 -11.44
C LEU A 53 -11.74 -20.08 -12.00
N PHE A 54 -12.09 -19.76 -13.25
CA PHE A 54 -13.27 -20.29 -13.91
C PHE A 54 -12.90 -20.82 -15.30
N LEU A 55 -13.41 -22.01 -15.62
CA LEU A 55 -13.29 -22.63 -16.94
C LEU A 55 -14.67 -22.63 -17.57
N GLY A 56 -14.88 -21.81 -18.60
CA GLY A 56 -16.11 -21.81 -19.39
C GLY A 56 -16.41 -20.48 -20.06
N ASP A 57 -17.05 -20.56 -21.23
CA ASP A 57 -17.35 -19.40 -22.10
C ASP A 57 -18.59 -18.59 -21.64
N ASN A 58 -18.99 -18.72 -20.38
CA ASN A 58 -20.12 -17.95 -19.87
C ASN A 58 -19.69 -16.48 -19.68
N PRO A 59 -20.33 -15.51 -20.37
CA PRO A 59 -19.95 -14.11 -20.28
C PRO A 59 -20.00 -13.55 -18.85
N PHE A 60 -20.90 -14.07 -18.00
CA PHE A 60 -20.96 -13.68 -16.59
C PHE A 60 -19.72 -14.13 -15.80
N LEU A 61 -19.25 -15.37 -16.02
CA LEU A 61 -18.07 -15.89 -15.35
C LEU A 61 -16.79 -15.19 -15.81
N LEU A 62 -16.72 -14.84 -17.10
CA LEU A 62 -15.61 -14.07 -17.66
C LEU A 62 -15.54 -12.66 -17.04
N ALA A 63 -16.67 -11.97 -16.92
CA ALA A 63 -16.73 -10.67 -16.26
C ALA A 63 -16.32 -10.76 -14.78
N LEU A 64 -16.74 -11.82 -14.09
CA LEU A 64 -16.40 -12.05 -12.69
C LEU A 64 -14.90 -12.38 -12.51
N ASP A 65 -14.30 -13.17 -13.40
CA ASP A 65 -12.86 -13.45 -13.42
C ASP A 65 -12.03 -12.17 -13.57
N ILE A 66 -12.36 -11.34 -14.57
CA ILE A 66 -11.70 -10.05 -14.79
C ILE A 66 -11.87 -9.14 -13.57
N THR A 67 -13.07 -9.11 -12.98
CA THR A 67 -13.34 -8.29 -11.79
C THR A 67 -12.46 -8.71 -10.61
N ILE A 68 -12.34 -10.01 -10.33
CA ILE A 68 -11.48 -10.51 -9.26
C ILE A 68 -10.02 -10.16 -9.54
N LYS A 69 -9.54 -10.38 -10.76
CA LYS A 69 -8.18 -10.04 -11.19
C LYS A 69 -7.84 -8.56 -10.95
N VAL A 70 -8.74 -7.66 -11.37
CA VAL A 70 -8.60 -6.22 -11.13
C VAL A 70 -8.60 -5.89 -9.63
N LEU A 71 -9.53 -6.48 -8.85
CA LEU A 71 -9.63 -6.22 -7.41
C LEU A 71 -8.36 -6.63 -6.67
N VAL A 72 -7.78 -7.79 -7.00
CA VAL A 72 -6.52 -8.26 -6.38
C VAL A 72 -5.38 -7.27 -6.65
N ILE A 73 -5.27 -6.73 -7.87
CA ILE A 73 -4.28 -5.71 -8.23
C ILE A 73 -4.53 -4.39 -7.48
N LEU A 74 -5.79 -3.96 -7.38
CA LEU A 74 -6.13 -2.73 -6.66
C LEU A 74 -5.83 -2.84 -5.16
N ILE A 75 -6.11 -3.98 -4.55
CA ILE A 75 -5.79 -4.24 -3.13
C ILE A 75 -4.28 -4.21 -2.92
N PHE A 76 -3.50 -4.84 -3.80
CA PHE A 76 -2.03 -4.75 -3.78
C PHE A 76 -1.57 -3.28 -3.78
N ASN A 77 -2.07 -2.51 -4.74
CA ASN A 77 -1.74 -1.10 -4.92
C ASN A 77 -2.06 -0.26 -3.67
N ILE A 78 -3.24 -0.46 -3.06
CA ILE A 78 -3.64 0.22 -1.81
C ILE A 78 -2.72 -0.17 -0.65
N LEU A 79 -2.41 -1.45 -0.48
CA LEU A 79 -1.55 -1.93 0.61
C LEU A 79 -0.15 -1.33 0.52
N ILE A 80 0.42 -1.26 -0.68
CA ILE A 80 1.73 -0.63 -0.86
C ILE A 80 1.64 0.89 -0.65
N MET A 81 0.59 1.55 -1.12
CA MET A 81 0.38 2.97 -0.85
C MET A 81 0.37 3.25 0.66
N ILE A 82 -0.37 2.46 1.45
CA ILE A 82 -0.41 2.57 2.91
C ILE A 82 0.97 2.32 3.51
N SER A 83 1.69 1.30 3.04
CA SER A 83 3.04 0.99 3.53
C SER A 83 4.01 2.14 3.31
N LEU A 84 4.02 2.70 2.09
CA LEU A 84 4.90 3.81 1.71
C LEU A 84 4.53 5.12 2.41
N GLY A 85 3.23 5.42 2.53
CA GLY A 85 2.75 6.59 3.25
C GLY A 85 3.20 6.57 4.71
N ASN A 86 2.96 5.46 5.41
CA ASN A 86 3.40 5.28 6.79
C ASN A 86 4.93 5.28 6.93
N TYR A 87 5.66 4.72 5.96
CA TYR A 87 7.12 4.75 5.95
C TYR A 87 7.67 6.17 5.81
N LYS A 88 7.06 6.99 4.94
CA LYS A 88 7.40 8.40 4.78
C LYS A 88 7.15 9.15 6.10
N GLU A 89 5.99 8.94 6.72
CA GLU A 89 5.63 9.59 7.99
C GLU A 89 6.59 9.23 9.13
N LEU A 90 7.02 7.97 9.23
CA LEU A 90 7.99 7.52 10.23
C LEU A 90 9.40 8.06 10.02
N THR A 91 9.87 8.10 8.78
CA THR A 91 11.26 8.45 8.47
C THR A 91 11.46 9.93 8.16
N GLY A 92 10.37 10.66 7.86
CA GLY A 92 10.38 12.03 7.35
C GLY A 92 11.03 12.17 5.98
N LYS A 93 11.43 11.06 5.33
CA LYS A 93 12.15 11.07 4.05
C LYS A 93 11.19 10.74 2.91
N PRO A 94 11.31 11.42 1.76
CA PRO A 94 10.55 11.06 0.58
C PRO A 94 10.92 9.63 0.13
N VAL A 95 9.95 8.97 -0.49
CA VAL A 95 10.15 7.62 -1.06
C VAL A 95 11.06 7.75 -2.28
N ASP A 96 12.12 6.94 -2.35
CA ASP A 96 13.04 6.92 -3.49
C ASP A 96 12.29 6.60 -4.80
N PHE A 97 12.52 7.39 -5.84
CA PHE A 97 11.99 7.16 -7.17
C PHE A 97 12.30 5.76 -7.71
N LYS A 98 13.39 5.13 -7.29
CA LYS A 98 13.69 3.73 -7.63
C LYS A 98 12.63 2.77 -7.12
N ILE A 99 12.12 2.98 -5.90
CA ILE A 99 11.06 2.15 -5.30
C ILE A 99 9.75 2.38 -6.03
N ILE A 100 9.44 3.64 -6.36
CA ILE A 100 8.25 4.01 -7.14
C ILE A 100 8.30 3.39 -8.53
N GLY A 101 9.45 3.47 -9.21
CA GLY A 101 9.67 2.83 -10.50
C GLY A 101 9.52 1.32 -10.42
N LEU A 102 10.08 0.67 -9.39
CA LEU A 102 9.93 -0.76 -9.18
C LEU A 102 8.46 -1.17 -9.01
N LEU A 103 7.69 -0.40 -8.25
CA LEU A 103 6.25 -0.61 -8.11
C LEU A 103 5.51 -0.46 -9.42
N PHE A 104 5.86 0.57 -10.18
CA PHE A 104 5.31 0.77 -11.51
C PHE A 104 5.54 -0.44 -12.41
N PHE A 105 6.76 -0.96 -12.46
CA PHE A 105 7.08 -2.17 -13.23
C PHE A 105 6.32 -3.40 -12.73
N PHE A 106 6.24 -3.62 -11.41
CA PHE A 106 5.48 -4.77 -10.88
C PHE A 106 3.99 -4.67 -11.21
N SER A 107 3.38 -3.50 -11.08
CA SER A 107 1.97 -3.30 -11.45
C SER A 107 1.71 -3.53 -12.94
N LEU A 108 2.65 -3.19 -13.82
CA LEU A 108 2.53 -3.50 -15.26
C LEU A 108 2.62 -5.01 -15.53
N ILE A 109 3.59 -5.70 -14.90
CA ILE A 109 3.75 -7.17 -15.04
C ILE A 109 2.52 -7.92 -14.52
N GLN A 110 1.80 -7.37 -13.54
CA GLN A 110 0.56 -7.98 -13.07
C GLN A 110 -0.58 -7.92 -14.10
N ALA A 111 -0.58 -6.97 -15.03
CA ALA A 111 -1.76 -6.68 -15.85
C ALA A 111 -1.52 -6.83 -17.37
N PHE A 112 -0.31 -7.19 -17.82
CA PHE A 112 0.06 -7.11 -19.24
C PHE A 112 -0.71 -8.07 -20.18
N ARG A 113 -1.30 -9.16 -19.66
CA ARG A 113 -1.95 -10.19 -20.51
C ARG A 113 -3.36 -9.83 -20.94
N ASP A 114 -4.08 -9.04 -20.14
CA ASP A 114 -5.48 -8.69 -20.40
C ASP A 114 -5.62 -7.17 -20.55
N SER A 115 -6.10 -6.72 -21.70
CA SER A 115 -6.20 -5.29 -22.02
C SER A 115 -7.16 -4.52 -21.11
N LEU A 116 -8.23 -5.17 -20.63
CA LEU A 116 -9.18 -4.54 -19.70
C LEU A 116 -8.55 -4.44 -18.31
N VAL A 117 -7.95 -5.52 -17.81
CA VAL A 117 -7.24 -5.52 -16.52
C VAL A 117 -6.12 -4.49 -16.54
N PHE A 118 -5.37 -4.41 -17.64
CA PHE A 118 -4.34 -3.40 -17.87
C PHE A 118 -4.87 -1.99 -17.73
N SER A 119 -5.98 -1.67 -18.41
CA SER A 119 -6.54 -0.32 -18.42
C SER A 119 -6.97 0.14 -17.02
N PHE A 120 -7.65 -0.73 -16.27
CA PHE A 120 -8.03 -0.42 -14.88
C PHE A 120 -6.81 -0.30 -13.97
N THR A 121 -5.82 -1.18 -14.13
CA THR A 121 -4.58 -1.13 -13.36
C THR A 121 -3.80 0.15 -13.62
N LEU A 122 -3.74 0.61 -14.87
CA LEU A 122 -3.06 1.83 -15.26
C LEU A 122 -3.66 3.06 -14.56
N VAL A 123 -5.00 3.15 -14.49
CA VAL A 123 -5.69 4.24 -13.78
C VAL A 123 -5.37 4.20 -12.28
N GLY A 124 -5.40 3.03 -11.64
CA GLY A 124 -5.02 2.89 -10.24
C GLY A 124 -3.55 3.26 -9.99
N LEU A 125 -2.66 2.88 -10.90
CA LEU A 125 -1.23 3.17 -10.81
C LEU A 125 -0.94 4.66 -10.97
N LEU A 126 -1.57 5.34 -11.92
CA LEU A 126 -1.50 6.79 -12.07
C LEU A 126 -1.98 7.50 -10.81
N THR A 127 -3.04 7.00 -10.18
CA THR A 127 -3.57 7.55 -8.93
C THR A 127 -2.57 7.43 -7.78
N ILE A 128 -1.85 6.29 -7.67
CA ILE A 128 -0.79 6.11 -6.68
C ILE A 128 0.38 7.05 -6.94
N VAL A 129 0.83 7.17 -8.18
CA VAL A 129 1.95 8.05 -8.53
C VAL A 129 1.61 9.49 -8.19
N LEU A 130 0.39 9.94 -8.53
CA LEU A 130 -0.11 11.27 -8.17
C LEU A 130 -0.17 11.46 -6.64
N TYR A 131 -0.70 10.47 -5.91
CA TYR A 131 -0.77 10.52 -4.46
C TYR A 131 0.63 10.63 -3.83
N LEU A 132 1.57 9.79 -4.25
CA LEU A 132 2.94 9.82 -3.73
C LEU A 132 3.63 11.14 -4.07
N TYR A 133 3.38 11.70 -5.26
CA TYR A 133 3.89 13.01 -5.64
C TYR A 133 3.37 14.12 -4.72
N LEU A 134 2.06 14.22 -4.52
CA LEU A 134 1.44 15.22 -3.65
C LEU A 134 1.89 15.08 -2.19
N VAL A 135 1.93 13.83 -1.70
CA VAL A 135 2.39 13.56 -0.34
C VAL A 135 3.85 13.94 -0.21
N GLN A 136 4.74 13.63 -1.16
CA GLN A 136 6.17 13.92 -1.06
C GLN A 136 6.52 15.41 -0.92
N GLU A 137 5.75 16.30 -1.55
CA GLU A 137 5.96 17.76 -1.48
C GLU A 137 5.41 18.40 -0.19
N SER A 138 4.61 17.66 0.59
CA SER A 138 4.07 18.07 1.89
C SER A 138 4.98 17.66 3.06
#